data_AF-A0A413FXK4-F1
#
_entry.id   AF-A0A413FXK4-F1
#
_cell.length_a   1.000
_cell.length_b   1.000
_cell.length_c   1.000
_cell.angle_alpha   90.00
_cell.angle_beta   90.00
_cell.angle_gamma   90.00
#
_symmetry.space_group_name_H-M   'P 1'
#
loop_
_entity.id
_entity.type
_entity.pdbx_description
1 polymer ?
#
loop_
_entity_poly.entity_id
_entity_poly.type
_entity_poly.pdbx_seq_one_letter_code
_entity_poly.pdbx_strand_id
1 'polypeptide(L)' 'MIFDDVAEVMNKNPVRKIRRITGLNVSRIQSLRCGCTFNLDYSVVAALEKLGYTVKLEKKCTENQNAK' A
#
# COMPACT_ATOMS: atom_id res chain seq x y z
N MET A 1 0.60 4.53 9.60
CA MET A 1 0.18 3.12 9.40
C MET A 1 0.34 2.80 7.92
N ILE A 2 0.39 1.53 7.49
CA ILE A 2 0.59 1.18 6.06
C ILE A 2 -0.39 1.90 5.10
N PHE A 3 -1.58 2.26 5.58
CA PHE A 3 -2.57 3.02 4.83
C PHE A 3 -2.10 4.44 4.48
N ASP A 4 -1.46 5.14 5.42
CA ASP A 4 -0.95 6.50 5.22
C ASP A 4 0.25 6.48 4.27
N ASP A 5 1.13 5.49 4.41
CA ASP A 5 2.30 5.33 3.55
C ASP A 5 1.89 5.09 2.08
N VAL A 6 0.88 4.22 1.87
CA VAL A 6 0.32 3.98 0.54
C VAL A 6 -0.38 5.23 -0.01
N ALA A 7 -1.13 5.96 0.83
CA ALA A 7 -1.74 7.22 0.40
C ALA A 7 -0.70 8.25 -0.01
N GLU A 8 0.41 8.37 0.73
CA GLU A 8 1.51 9.28 0.39
C GLU A 8 2.15 8.91 -0.96
N VAL A 9 2.46 7.63 -1.17
CA VAL A 9 3.00 7.11 -2.44
C VAL A 9 2.07 7.42 -3.61
N MET A 10 0.77 7.23 -3.43
CA MET A 10 -0.24 7.49 -4.46
C MET A 10 -0.45 8.99 -4.70
N ASN A 11 -0.20 9.84 -3.71
CA ASN A 11 -0.31 11.30 -3.86
C ASN A 11 0.92 11.94 -4.53
N LYS A 12 2.11 11.31 -4.47
CA LYS A 12 3.35 11.78 -5.12
C LYS A 12 3.29 11.85 -6.65
N ASN A 13 2.38 11.11 -7.28
CA ASN A 13 2.27 11.05 -8.74
C ASN A 13 0.87 11.41 -9.24
N PRO A 14 0.73 12.02 -10.43
CA PRO A 14 -0.57 12.23 -11.05
C PRO A 14 -1.29 10.91 -11.31
N VAL A 15 -2.62 10.90 -11.14
CA VAL A 15 -3.47 9.70 -11.33
C VAL A 15 -3.27 9.04 -12.71
N ARG A 16 -3.12 9.83 -13.77
CA ARG A 16 -2.86 9.33 -15.12
C ARG A 16 -1.53 8.57 -15.23
N LYS A 17 -0.49 9.04 -14.51
CA LYS A 17 0.82 8.41 -14.48
C LYS A 17 0.75 7.09 -13.71
N ILE A 18 0.09 7.07 -12.56
CA ILE A 18 -0.11 5.86 -11.75
C ILE A 18 -0.86 4.82 -12.59
N ARG A 19 -1.98 5.20 -13.21
CA ARG A 19 -2.75 4.29 -14.08
C ARG A 19 -1.90 3.66 -15.18
N ARG A 20 -1.06 4.46 -15.85
CA ARG A 20 -0.18 3.97 -16.94
C ARG A 20 0.86 2.97 -16.43
N ILE A 21 1.42 3.20 -15.25
CA ILE A 21 2.46 2.35 -14.66
C ILE A 21 1.84 1.07 -14.10
N THR A 22 0.77 1.21 -13.31
CA THR A 22 0.26 0.11 -12.48
C THR A 22 -0.83 -0.69 -13.16
N GLY A 23 -1.61 -0.07 -14.06
CA GLY A 23 -2.82 -0.64 -14.65
C GLY A 23 -4.08 -0.52 -13.77
N LEU A 24 -3.98 0.15 -12.61
CA LEU A 24 -5.12 0.30 -11.70
C LEU A 24 -6.20 1.22 -12.26
N ASN A 25 -7.46 0.89 -11.97
CA ASN A 25 -8.60 1.75 -12.28
C ASN A 25 -8.52 3.08 -11.51
N VAL A 26 -9.04 4.15 -12.12
CA VAL A 26 -9.00 5.50 -11.54
C VAL A 26 -9.70 5.56 -10.19
N SER A 27 -10.86 4.91 -10.04
CA SER A 27 -11.59 4.81 -8.77
C SER A 27 -10.72 4.17 -7.68
N ARG A 28 -10.04 3.07 -8.00
CA ARG A 28 -9.12 2.39 -7.07
C ARG A 28 -7.96 3.27 -6.65
N ILE A 29 -7.37 4.03 -7.59
CA ILE A 29 -6.29 4.99 -7.28
C ILE A 29 -6.80 6.09 -6.34
N GLN A 30 -8.00 6.62 -6.57
CA GLN A 30 -8.58 7.64 -5.70
C GLN A 30 -8.87 7.12 -4.29
N SER A 31 -9.41 5.89 -4.17
CA SER A 31 -9.55 5.26 -2.86
C SER A 31 -8.20 5.13 -2.14
N LEU A 32 -7.17 4.63 -2.82
CA LEU A 32 -5.83 4.50 -2.21
C LEU A 32 -5.23 5.85 -1.78
N ARG A 33 -5.54 6.94 -2.50
CA ARG A 33 -5.09 8.30 -2.15
C ARG A 33 -5.74 8.89 -0.91
N CYS A 34 -6.97 8.49 -0.61
CA CYS A 34 -7.72 9.02 0.54
C CYS A 34 -7.33 8.37 1.87
N GLY A 35 -6.34 7.45 1.89
CA GLY A 35 -5.95 6.75 3.11
C GLY A 35 -7.05 5.87 3.70
N CYS A 36 -8.10 5.57 2.92
CA CYS A 36 -9.18 4.72 3.39
C CYS A 36 -8.74 3.25 3.45
N THR A 37 -9.47 2.46 4.26
CA THR A 37 -9.25 1.03 4.39
C THR A 37 -9.25 0.37 3.02
N PHE A 38 -8.13 -0.24 2.65
CA PHE A 38 -8.01 -1.02 1.43
C PHE A 38 -7.60 -2.45 1.76
N ASN A 39 -8.16 -3.38 0.99
CA ASN A 39 -7.64 -4.74 0.94
C ASN A 39 -6.29 -4.71 0.23
N LEU A 40 -5.24 -5.17 0.92
CA LEU A 40 -3.94 -5.41 0.31
C LEU A 40 -4.04 -6.67 -0.55
N ASP A 41 -4.57 -6.51 -1.76
CA ASP A 41 -4.70 -7.56 -2.76
C ASP A 41 -3.45 -7.64 -3.65
N TYR A 42 -3.33 -8.70 -4.44
CA TYR A 42 -2.22 -8.90 -5.37
C TYR A 42 -2.05 -7.74 -6.36
N SER A 43 -3.14 -7.07 -6.76
CA SER A 43 -3.09 -5.95 -7.70
C SER A 43 -2.45 -4.71 -7.06
N VAL A 44 -2.72 -4.47 -5.78
CA VAL A 44 -2.12 -3.38 -5.00
C VAL A 44 -0.64 -3.65 -4.76
N VAL A 45 -0.28 -4.88 -4.38
CA VAL A 45 1.13 -5.27 -4.18
C VAL A 45 1.92 -5.09 -5.49
N ALA A 46 1.42 -5.64 -6.61
CA ALA A 46 2.06 -5.48 -7.91
C ALA A 46 2.11 -4.00 -8.37
N ALA A 47 1.10 -3.19 -8.03
CA ALA A 47 1.10 -1.77 -8.32
C ALA A 47 2.20 -1.03 -7.53
N LEU A 48 2.39 -1.36 -6.25
CA LEU A 48 3.45 -0.79 -5.42
C LEU A 48 4.83 -1.18 -5.96
N GLU A 49 5.03 -2.44 -6.35
CA GLU A 49 6.29 -2.90 -6.96
C GLU A 49 6.62 -2.11 -8.24
N LYS A 50 5.64 -1.92 -9.12
CA LYS A 50 5.81 -1.11 -10.35
C LYS A 50 6.07 0.37 -10.06
N LEU A 51 5.67 0.88 -8.89
CA LEU A 51 6.00 2.22 -8.42
C LEU A 51 7.36 2.29 -7.71
N GLY A 52 8.06 1.17 -7.56
CA GLY A 52 9.37 1.08 -6.90
C GLY A 52 9.30 0.81 -5.40
N TYR A 53 8.19 0.30 -4.88
CA TYR A 53 7.97 0.03 -3.46
C TYR A 53 7.71 -1.46 -3.21
N THR A 54 8.28 -2.02 -2.14
CA THR A 54 8.05 -3.41 -1.72
C THR A 54 7.28 -3.43 -0.41
N VAL A 55 6.31 -4.34 -0.28
CA VAL A 55 5.62 -4.62 0.99
C VAL A 55 6.30 -5.82 1.66
N LYS A 56 6.67 -5.69 2.94
CA LYS A 56 7.25 -6.78 3.74
C LYS A 56 6.29 -7.19 4.84
N LEU A 57 6.18 -8.50 5.05
CA LEU A 57 5.44 -9.08 6.16
C LEU A 57 6.41 -9.36 7.31
N GLU A 58 6.15 -8.76 8.47
CA GLU A 58 6.95 -8.97 9.67
C GLU A 58 6.10 -9.63 10.76
N LYS A 59 6.64 -10.70 11.37
CA LYS A 59 6.00 -11.36 12.50
C LYS A 59 6.40 -10.61 13.77
N LYS A 60 5.42 -10.10 14.52
CA LYS A 60 5.67 -9.60 15.87
C LYS A 60 6.07 -10.79 16.76
N CYS A 61 7.30 -10.79 17.27
CA CYS A 61 7.63 -11.62 18.43
C CYS A 61 6.85 -11.07 19.62
N THR A 62 5.87 -11.83 20.10
CA THR A 62 5.25 -11.58 21.40
C THR A 62 6.14 -12.27 22.42
N GLU A 63 7.14 -11.56 22.93
CA GLU A 63 7.84 -12.01 24.13
C GLU A 63 6.86 -11.89 25.29
N ASN A 64 6.41 -13.05 25.79
CA ASN A 64 5.69 -13.12 27.05
C ASN A 64 6.66 -12.71 28.17
N GLN A 65 6.62 -11.44 28.58
CA GLN A 65 7.07 -11.03 29.90
C GLN A 65 6.10 -11.60 30.93
N ASN A 66 6.22 -12.91 31.22
CA ASN A 66 5.79 -13.55 32.45
C ASN A 66 6.09 -15.05 32.38
N ALA A 67 7.25 -15.45 32.89
CA ALA A 67 7.43 -16.73 33.55
C ALA A 67 8.69 -16.70 34.44
N LYS A 68 8.47 -16.27 35.68
CA LYS A 68 9.25 -16.50 36.91
C LYS A 68 10.66 -15.90 37.02
#